data_AF-A0AA84ZBI1-F1
#
_entry.id   AF-A0AA84ZBI1-F1
#
_cell.length_a   1.000
_cell.length_b   1.000
_cell.length_c   1.000
_cell.angle_alpha   90.00
_cell.angle_beta   90.00
_cell.angle_gamma   90.00
#
_symmetry.space_group_name_H-M   'P 1'
#
loop_
_entity.id
_entity.type
_entity.pdbx_description
1 polymer ?
#
loop_
_entity_poly.entity_id
_entity_poly.type
_entity_poly.pdbx_seq_one_letter_code
_entity_poly.pdbx_strand_id
1 'polypeptide(L)'
;MTSHRSIWSITSVNICPVNKITNETDHIKLRWLVNVDQSFHVNTLQILKRHGVFIALFQAFGAVEAMSDRICIQSRGRQPVELSAVDLVSCCEGCGFGCEGGFLGPAWDYWVEEGIVTGSSKENHTGCQPYPFPKCEHHAKGKYPACGEKLYKTPRCKQTCQKSYKIPYAQDKHRGKLSYNVADDVLSIQKEIMKYGPVEAAFTVYEDFLNYKSGIYKHLTGGPVGGHAIRIIGWGVEKKTPYWLIANSWNEDWGENGYFKILRGYDECGIESEVTAGRVN
;
A
#
# COMPACT_ATOMS: atom_id res chain seq x y z
N MET A 1 35.34 5.08 -35.20
CA MET A 1 36.16 5.54 -34.07
C MET A 1 35.82 7.02 -33.89
N THR A 2 35.21 7.55 -32.85
CA THR A 2 35.00 7.17 -31.44
C THR A 2 33.76 7.97 -30.99
N SER A 3 32.74 7.29 -30.47
CA SER A 3 31.57 7.93 -29.84
C SER A 3 31.79 7.94 -28.33
N HIS A 4 31.79 9.13 -27.74
CA HIS A 4 31.95 9.36 -26.31
C HIS A 4 30.79 8.69 -25.53
N ARG A 5 31.12 7.66 -24.75
CA ARG A 5 30.28 7.19 -23.65
C ARG A 5 30.47 8.13 -22.46
N SER A 6 29.52 9.02 -22.23
CA SER A 6 29.37 9.70 -20.94
C SER A 6 28.70 8.73 -19.95
N ILE A 7 29.54 8.14 -19.10
CA ILE A 7 29.16 7.37 -17.92
C ILE A 7 28.60 8.36 -16.91
N TRP A 8 27.28 8.36 -16.71
CA TRP A 8 26.67 8.95 -15.53
C TRP A 8 26.40 7.82 -14.52
N SER A 9 27.32 7.72 -13.57
CA SER A 9 27.13 7.00 -12.31
C SER A 9 26.01 7.69 -11.53
N ILE A 10 24.83 7.09 -11.48
CA ILE A 10 23.73 7.56 -10.62
C ILE A 10 23.90 6.89 -9.25
N THR A 11 24.74 7.50 -8.43
CA THR A 11 24.72 7.34 -6.98
C THR A 11 23.49 8.05 -6.39
N SER A 12 22.88 7.43 -5.37
CA SER A 12 21.69 7.83 -4.59
C SER A 12 20.32 7.49 -5.21
N VAL A 13 19.79 6.33 -4.83
CA VAL A 13 18.38 5.93 -4.96
C VAL A 13 17.58 6.70 -3.91
N ASN A 14 16.62 7.54 -4.33
CA ASN A 14 15.71 8.22 -3.40
C ASN A 14 14.69 7.21 -2.87
N ILE A 15 14.80 6.85 -1.60
CA ILE A 15 14.10 5.71 -1.00
C ILE A 15 12.69 6.06 -0.49
N CYS A 16 12.28 7.32 -0.62
CA CYS A 16 11.07 7.85 0.01
C CYS A 16 10.27 8.73 -0.95
N PRO A 17 8.92 8.67 -0.92
CA PRO A 17 8.07 9.69 -1.52
C PRO A 17 8.10 10.93 -0.62
N VAL A 18 9.23 11.63 -0.57
CA VAL A 18 9.33 12.90 0.17
C VAL A 18 8.77 14.00 -0.71
N ASN A 19 7.52 14.40 -0.45
CA ASN A 19 7.09 15.74 -0.83
C ASN A 19 7.88 16.73 0.02
N LYS A 20 8.69 17.59 -0.61
CA LYS A 20 9.25 18.78 0.05
C LYS A 20 8.08 19.70 0.41
N ILE A 21 7.56 19.58 1.62
CA ILE A 21 6.68 20.60 2.20
C ILE A 21 7.59 21.67 2.79
N THR A 22 7.81 22.76 2.05
CA THR A 22 8.45 23.95 2.58
C THR A 22 7.49 24.64 3.53
N ASN A 23 7.87 24.75 4.80
CA ASN A 23 7.17 25.55 5.81
C ASN A 23 7.05 27.00 5.32
N GLU A 24 5.84 27.48 5.13
CA GLU A 24 5.50 28.89 5.37
C GLU A 24 4.06 28.97 5.88
N THR A 25 3.93 29.72 6.96
CA THR A 25 2.79 29.90 7.85
C THR A 25 1.58 30.56 7.18
N ASP A 26 0.41 30.16 7.68
CA ASP A 26 -0.89 30.85 7.64
C ASP A 26 -1.63 31.02 6.30
N HIS A 27 -2.91 30.66 6.35
CA HIS A 27 -3.93 30.66 5.30
C HIS A 27 -3.88 29.47 4.33
N ILE A 28 -4.47 28.35 4.78
CA ILE A 28 -4.92 27.26 3.92
C ILE A 28 -6.05 27.78 3.01
N LYS A 29 -5.69 28.50 1.96
CA LYS A 29 -6.46 28.50 0.72
C LYS A 29 -6.23 27.12 0.11
N LEU A 30 -7.26 26.28 0.15
CA LEU A 30 -7.45 25.11 -0.71
C LEU A 30 -7.46 25.56 -2.19
N ARG A 31 -6.33 26.07 -2.67
CA ARG A 31 -6.16 26.53 -4.03
C ARG A 31 -5.74 25.32 -4.84
N TRP A 32 -6.77 24.63 -5.34
CA TRP A 32 -6.84 24.03 -6.67
C TRP A 32 -5.50 24.06 -7.41
N LEU A 33 -4.80 22.93 -7.39
CA LEU A 33 -3.83 22.41 -8.37
C LEU A 33 -2.96 21.32 -7.69
N VAL A 34 -3.57 20.23 -7.25
CA VAL A 34 -2.89 18.93 -7.37
C VAL A 34 -3.25 18.43 -8.76
N ASN A 35 -2.70 19.10 -9.77
CA ASN A 35 -2.64 18.59 -11.12
C ASN A 35 -1.55 17.52 -11.08
N VAL A 36 -1.91 16.29 -11.42
CA VAL A 36 -1.01 15.12 -11.44
C VAL A 36 0.11 15.25 -12.51
N ASP A 37 0.20 16.40 -13.18
CA ASP A 37 1.11 16.63 -14.31
C ASP A 37 2.45 17.30 -13.96
N GLN A 38 2.64 17.90 -12.77
CA GLN A 38 3.94 18.58 -12.49
C GLN A 38 4.53 18.40 -11.08
N SER A 39 3.75 18.05 -10.06
CA SER A 39 4.26 17.87 -8.68
C SER A 39 4.31 16.41 -8.20
N PHE A 40 3.61 15.49 -8.88
CA PHE A 40 3.60 14.05 -8.59
C PHE A 40 4.30 13.19 -9.67
N HIS A 41 4.98 13.81 -10.64
CA HIS A 41 5.79 13.12 -11.64
C HIS A 41 7.12 12.55 -11.12
N VAL A 42 7.36 12.60 -9.80
CA VAL A 42 8.58 12.08 -9.19
C VAL A 42 8.21 11.10 -8.07
N ASN A 43 8.60 9.84 -8.25
CA ASN A 43 8.62 8.69 -7.32
C ASN A 43 7.37 7.81 -7.11
N THR A 44 6.17 8.13 -7.61
CA THR A 44 5.02 7.18 -7.52
C THR A 44 5.28 5.88 -8.30
N LEU A 45 6.03 5.97 -9.40
CA LEU A 45 6.47 4.82 -10.21
C LEU A 45 7.43 3.85 -9.49
N GLN A 46 8.03 4.24 -8.36
CA GLN A 46 8.97 3.39 -7.61
C GLN A 46 8.31 2.57 -6.49
N ILE A 47 7.11 2.97 -6.04
CA ILE A 47 6.40 2.33 -4.93
C ILE A 47 5.99 0.89 -5.30
N LEU A 48 5.49 0.66 -6.51
CA LEU A 48 5.06 -0.67 -6.97
C LEU A 48 6.20 -1.58 -7.44
N LYS A 49 7.38 -1.03 -7.74
CA LYS A 49 8.55 -1.85 -8.16
C LYS A 49 9.12 -2.72 -7.02
N ARG A 50 8.72 -2.50 -5.77
CA ARG A 50 9.23 -3.24 -4.60
C ARG A 50 8.32 -4.37 -4.13
N HIS A 51 7.01 -4.17 -4.18
CA HIS A 51 6.05 -5.10 -3.57
C HIS A 51 5.54 -6.07 -4.63
N GLY A 52 6.05 -7.30 -4.58
CA GLY A 52 5.42 -8.43 -5.26
C GLY A 52 4.18 -8.89 -4.50
N VAL A 53 3.22 -9.43 -5.23
CA VAL A 53 1.83 -9.50 -4.79
C VAL A 53 1.18 -10.84 -5.12
N PHE A 54 0.26 -11.30 -4.26
CA PHE A 54 -0.06 -12.72 -4.05
C PHE A 54 -1.55 -13.03 -3.72
N ILE A 55 -1.88 -14.33 -3.85
CA ILE A 55 -3.19 -15.02 -3.90
C ILE A 55 -4.12 -14.86 -2.70
N ALA A 56 -3.63 -14.39 -1.57
CA ALA A 56 -4.43 -14.16 -0.38
C ALA A 56 -3.74 -13.06 0.40
N LEU A 57 -4.48 -12.33 1.25
CA LEU A 57 -4.00 -11.31 2.22
C LEU A 57 -4.24 -9.84 1.88
N PHE A 58 -5.37 -9.54 1.27
CA PHE A 58 -5.74 -8.17 0.91
C PHE A 58 -5.59 -7.15 2.06
N GLN A 59 -5.86 -7.54 3.31
CA GLN A 59 -5.82 -6.64 4.47
C GLN A 59 -4.46 -6.52 5.16
N ALA A 60 -3.56 -7.49 5.01
CA ALA A 60 -2.22 -7.31 5.58
C ALA A 60 -1.36 -6.39 4.71
N PHE A 61 -1.56 -6.42 3.39
CA PHE A 61 -0.76 -5.65 2.43
C PHE A 61 -1.05 -4.16 2.49
N GLY A 62 -2.33 -3.74 2.51
CA GLY A 62 -2.69 -2.33 2.67
C GLY A 62 -2.03 -1.70 3.91
N ALA A 63 -2.10 -2.41 5.04
CA ALA A 63 -1.47 -2.05 6.30
C ALA A 63 0.05 -1.92 6.17
N VAL A 64 0.78 -3.01 5.84
CA VAL A 64 2.25 -2.98 5.86
C VAL A 64 2.85 -2.04 4.82
N GLU A 65 2.18 -1.85 3.69
CA GLU A 65 2.61 -0.88 2.68
C GLU A 65 2.46 0.56 3.20
N ALA A 66 1.29 0.91 3.76
CA ALA A 66 1.03 2.25 4.28
C ALA A 66 1.92 2.56 5.49
N MET A 67 2.14 1.58 6.37
CA MET A 67 3.07 1.69 7.50
C MET A 67 4.51 1.90 7.02
N SER A 68 4.97 1.14 6.01
CA SER A 68 6.31 1.31 5.41
C SER A 68 6.50 2.73 4.86
N ASP A 69 5.51 3.22 4.11
CA ASP A 69 5.51 4.59 3.58
C ASP A 69 5.57 5.62 4.72
N ARG A 70 4.73 5.45 5.75
CA ARG A 70 4.64 6.38 6.88
C ARG A 70 5.90 6.41 7.73
N ILE A 71 6.55 5.28 7.99
CA ILE A 71 7.84 5.23 8.69
C ILE A 71 8.87 6.07 7.93
N CYS A 72 8.95 5.90 6.62
CA CYS A 72 9.87 6.64 5.77
C CYS A 72 9.51 8.15 5.71
N ILE A 73 8.25 8.51 5.46
CA ILE A 73 7.79 9.91 5.37
C ILE A 73 8.00 10.65 6.70
N GLN A 74 7.52 10.09 7.81
CA GLN A 74 7.52 10.75 9.11
C GLN A 74 8.90 10.77 9.77
N SER A 75 9.80 9.86 9.36
CA SER A 75 11.23 9.93 9.70
C SER A 75 12.05 10.85 8.78
N ARG A 76 11.40 11.54 7.82
CA ARG A 76 12.06 12.37 6.78
C ARG A 76 13.11 11.59 5.99
N GLY A 77 12.79 10.36 5.65
CA GLY A 77 13.60 9.44 4.88
C GLY A 77 14.75 8.75 5.61
N ARG A 78 14.81 8.88 6.94
CA ARG A 78 15.84 8.22 7.75
C ARG A 78 15.62 6.71 7.91
N GLN A 79 14.38 6.24 7.79
CA GLN A 79 14.01 4.84 7.97
C GLN A 79 13.25 4.32 6.74
N PRO A 80 13.94 4.01 5.64
CA PRO A 80 13.33 3.31 4.52
C PRO A 80 13.27 1.81 4.78
N VAL A 81 12.08 1.31 5.10
CA VAL A 81 11.86 -0.12 5.39
C VAL A 81 10.72 -0.66 4.53
N GLU A 82 10.78 -1.97 4.28
CA GLU A 82 9.67 -2.74 3.70
C GLU A 82 9.23 -3.73 4.79
N LEU A 83 8.06 -3.49 5.37
CA LEU A 83 7.52 -4.32 6.45
C LEU A 83 6.95 -5.63 5.92
N SER A 84 7.14 -6.69 6.71
CA SER A 84 6.74 -8.04 6.36
C SER A 84 5.24 -8.26 6.48
N ALA A 85 4.57 -8.44 5.34
CA ALA A 85 3.17 -8.88 5.31
C ALA A 85 2.99 -10.24 5.98
N VAL A 86 3.99 -11.14 5.90
CA VAL A 86 3.89 -12.48 6.49
C VAL A 86 4.05 -12.46 8.02
N ASP A 87 4.81 -11.52 8.58
CA ASP A 87 4.87 -11.35 10.05
C ASP A 87 3.52 -10.90 10.59
N LEU A 88 2.92 -9.87 9.99
CA LEU A 88 1.60 -9.36 10.39
C LEU A 88 0.52 -10.45 10.31
N VAL A 89 0.37 -11.09 9.15
CA VAL A 89 -0.70 -12.09 8.95
C VAL A 89 -0.57 -13.31 9.85
N SER A 90 0.67 -13.77 10.10
CA SER A 90 0.87 -15.04 10.77
C SER A 90 0.90 -14.90 12.29
N CYS A 91 1.21 -13.71 12.80
CA CYS A 91 1.43 -13.46 14.23
C CYS A 91 0.35 -12.60 14.88
N CYS A 92 -0.43 -11.80 14.13
CA CYS A 92 -1.51 -11.02 14.72
C CYS A 92 -2.78 -11.87 14.90
N GLU A 93 -2.97 -12.43 16.10
CA GLU A 93 -4.14 -13.24 16.43
C GLU A 93 -5.44 -12.41 16.44
N GLY A 94 -5.37 -11.12 16.79
CA GLY A 94 -6.52 -10.20 16.80
C GLY A 94 -6.92 -9.65 15.42
N CYS A 95 -6.12 -9.90 14.39
CA CYS A 95 -6.33 -9.36 13.05
C CYS A 95 -7.29 -10.19 12.19
N GLY A 96 -7.76 -11.33 12.69
CA GLY A 96 -8.73 -12.21 12.02
C GLY A 96 -8.17 -13.58 11.68
N PHE A 97 -8.40 -14.05 10.45
CA PHE A 97 -8.22 -15.44 10.02
C PHE A 97 -7.05 -15.64 9.04
N GLY A 98 -6.10 -14.70 9.03
CA GLY A 98 -4.92 -14.75 8.19
C GLY A 98 -5.23 -14.76 6.69
N CYS A 99 -4.93 -15.86 5.99
CA CYS A 99 -5.24 -16.04 4.57
C CYS A 99 -6.72 -16.04 4.20
N GLU A 100 -7.61 -16.18 5.18
CA GLU A 100 -9.06 -16.24 4.98
C GLU A 100 -9.74 -14.87 5.20
N GLY A 101 -8.96 -13.82 5.47
CA GLY A 101 -9.45 -12.47 5.76
C GLY A 101 -9.21 -12.04 7.21
N GLY A 102 -9.68 -10.86 7.54
CA GLY A 102 -9.22 -10.09 8.70
C GLY A 102 -9.79 -8.68 8.78
N PHE A 103 -9.14 -7.81 9.56
CA PHE A 103 -9.66 -6.48 9.94
C PHE A 103 -8.56 -5.43 9.89
N LEU A 104 -8.89 -4.21 9.44
CA LEU A 104 -7.93 -3.11 9.31
C LEU A 104 -7.45 -2.60 10.67
N GLY A 105 -8.36 -2.12 11.52
CA GLY A 105 -8.03 -1.53 12.83
C GLY A 105 -7.02 -2.34 13.65
N PRO A 106 -7.31 -3.62 13.96
CA PRO A 106 -6.42 -4.47 14.72
C PRO A 106 -5.01 -4.66 14.11
N ALA A 107 -4.86 -4.57 12.79
CA ALA A 107 -3.55 -4.63 12.15
C ALA A 107 -2.69 -3.40 12.48
N TRP A 108 -3.30 -2.22 12.53
CA TRP A 108 -2.64 -0.99 12.96
C TRP A 108 -2.36 -0.98 14.46
N ASP A 109 -3.26 -1.53 15.28
CA ASP A 109 -3.06 -1.69 16.71
C ASP A 109 -1.88 -2.64 16.99
N TYR A 110 -1.83 -3.79 16.31
CA TYR A 110 -0.70 -4.72 16.41
C TYR A 110 0.63 -4.08 16.01
N TRP A 111 0.64 -3.22 14.99
CA TRP A 111 1.84 -2.47 14.62
C TRP A 111 2.31 -1.51 15.73
N VAL A 112 1.40 -0.94 16.51
CA VAL A 112 1.75 -0.08 17.66
C VAL A 112 2.26 -0.91 18.84
N GLU A 113 1.54 -1.98 19.19
CA GLU A 113 1.81 -2.79 20.39
C GLU A 113 3.05 -3.69 20.21
N GLU A 114 3.03 -4.52 19.17
CA GLU A 114 4.04 -5.56 18.94
C GLU A 114 5.07 -5.16 17.89
N GLY A 115 4.67 -4.35 16.91
CA GLY A 115 5.48 -3.99 15.76
C GLY A 115 5.62 -5.11 14.74
N ILE A 116 6.22 -4.77 13.61
CA ILE A 116 6.34 -5.67 12.45
C ILE A 116 7.78 -5.68 11.98
N VAL A 117 8.33 -6.86 11.68
CA VAL A 117 9.69 -6.99 11.14
C VAL A 117 9.76 -6.63 9.66
N THR A 118 10.95 -6.44 9.12
CA THR A 118 11.15 -6.23 7.68
C THR A 118 10.91 -7.52 6.88
N GLY A 119 10.50 -7.40 5.63
CA GLY A 119 10.33 -8.57 4.75
C GLY A 119 9.81 -8.22 3.37
N SER A 120 10.61 -8.49 2.35
CA SER A 120 10.25 -8.20 0.97
C SER A 120 9.37 -9.27 0.33
N SER A 121 9.08 -9.13 -0.96
CA SER A 121 8.50 -10.21 -1.77
C SER A 121 9.37 -11.49 -1.78
N LYS A 122 8.75 -12.61 -2.17
CA LYS A 122 9.43 -13.91 -2.34
C LYS A 122 10.61 -13.83 -3.31
N GLU A 123 10.43 -13.11 -4.41
CA GLU A 123 11.38 -13.00 -5.51
C GLU A 123 12.61 -12.18 -5.11
N ASN A 124 12.43 -11.15 -4.27
CA ASN A 124 13.53 -10.31 -3.79
C ASN A 124 14.30 -10.96 -2.63
N HIS A 125 13.62 -11.69 -1.75
CA HIS A 125 14.23 -12.46 -0.66
C HIS A 125 15.08 -11.64 0.33
N THR A 126 14.67 -10.42 0.65
CA THR A 126 15.36 -9.49 1.58
C THR A 126 14.53 -9.20 2.83
N GLY A 127 15.18 -8.68 3.88
CA GLY A 127 14.56 -8.43 5.18
C GLY A 127 14.51 -9.67 6.09
N CYS A 128 13.91 -9.53 7.27
CA CYS A 128 13.80 -10.60 8.25
C CYS A 128 12.89 -11.74 7.79
N GLN A 129 11.66 -11.44 7.34
CA GLN A 129 10.68 -12.45 6.91
C GLN A 129 10.10 -12.12 5.53
N PRO A 130 10.78 -12.52 4.44
CA PRO A 130 10.22 -12.37 3.09
C PRO A 130 8.92 -13.14 2.92
N TYR A 131 8.07 -12.65 2.03
CA TYR A 131 6.79 -13.27 1.72
C TYR A 131 6.97 -14.67 1.11
N PRO A 132 6.17 -15.68 1.51
CA PRO A 132 6.45 -17.07 1.14
C PRO A 132 5.78 -17.54 -0.16
N PHE A 133 4.74 -16.85 -0.63
CA PHE A 133 4.00 -17.25 -1.84
C PHE A 133 4.59 -16.58 -3.09
N PRO A 134 4.38 -17.10 -4.33
CA PRO A 134 4.91 -16.53 -5.58
C PRO A 134 3.89 -15.62 -6.30
N LYS A 135 4.36 -14.60 -7.03
CA LYS A 135 3.47 -13.68 -7.76
C LYS A 135 2.56 -14.45 -8.73
N CYS A 136 1.35 -13.94 -8.94
CA CYS A 136 0.38 -14.54 -9.86
C CYS A 136 -0.62 -13.50 -10.41
N GLU A 137 -1.29 -13.82 -11.50
CA GLU A 137 -2.29 -12.97 -12.15
C GLU A 137 -3.68 -13.10 -11.52
N HIS A 138 -4.20 -11.98 -11.04
CA HIS A 138 -5.57 -11.84 -10.53
C HIS A 138 -6.46 -11.24 -11.61
N HIS A 139 -7.36 -12.05 -12.20
CA HIS A 139 -8.35 -11.58 -13.19
C HIS A 139 -7.76 -10.75 -14.36
N ALA A 140 -6.49 -11.00 -14.67
CA ALA A 140 -5.73 -10.36 -15.73
C ALA A 140 -4.97 -11.42 -16.53
N LYS A 141 -4.49 -11.03 -17.71
CA LYS A 141 -3.53 -11.81 -18.49
C LYS A 141 -2.23 -11.05 -18.46
N GLY A 142 -1.17 -11.67 -17.96
CA GLY A 142 0.14 -11.06 -17.83
C GLY A 142 1.25 -12.10 -17.87
N LYS A 143 2.40 -11.73 -17.32
CA LYS A 143 3.63 -12.54 -17.35
C LYS A 143 3.72 -13.55 -16.21
N TYR A 144 2.83 -13.47 -15.22
CA TYR A 144 2.78 -14.40 -14.10
C TYR A 144 1.81 -15.57 -14.35
N PRO A 145 1.93 -16.69 -13.62
CA PRO A 145 0.93 -17.74 -13.64
C PRO A 145 -0.41 -17.24 -13.08
N ALA A 146 -1.54 -17.78 -13.54
CA ALA A 146 -2.83 -17.47 -12.92
C ALA A 146 -2.85 -17.91 -11.45
N CYS A 147 -3.47 -17.11 -10.59
CA CYS A 147 -3.52 -17.37 -9.15
C CYS A 147 -4.26 -18.68 -8.77
N GLY A 148 -5.18 -19.14 -9.61
CA GLY A 148 -6.06 -20.26 -9.28
C GLY A 148 -7.05 -19.92 -8.15
N GLU A 149 -7.93 -20.87 -7.84
CA GLU A 149 -9.03 -20.66 -6.87
C GLU A 149 -8.66 -21.06 -5.43
N LYS A 150 -7.52 -21.76 -5.25
CA LYS A 150 -7.12 -22.30 -3.95
C LYS A 150 -6.33 -21.26 -3.16
N LEU A 151 -6.89 -20.85 -2.02
CA LEU A 151 -6.18 -20.06 -1.03
C LEU A 151 -5.06 -20.86 -0.38
N TYR A 152 -3.92 -20.21 -0.16
CA TYR A 152 -2.86 -20.78 0.67
C TYR A 152 -3.28 -20.82 2.14
N LYS A 153 -2.84 -21.85 2.87
CA LYS A 153 -3.00 -21.85 4.33
C LYS A 153 -2.16 -20.75 4.96
N THR A 154 -2.70 -20.11 6.00
CA THR A 154 -1.97 -19.12 6.80
C THR A 154 -0.66 -19.73 7.31
N PRO A 155 0.50 -19.12 7.03
CA PRO A 155 1.77 -19.56 7.59
C PRO A 155 1.74 -19.51 9.12
N ARG A 156 2.49 -20.39 9.79
CA ARG A 156 2.68 -20.28 11.25
C ARG A 156 3.53 -19.05 11.58
N CYS A 157 3.24 -18.38 12.69
CA CYS A 157 4.12 -17.36 13.27
C CYS A 157 5.47 -17.98 13.65
N LYS A 158 6.53 -17.67 12.91
CA LYS A 158 7.86 -18.30 13.09
C LYS A 158 8.79 -17.55 14.04
N GLN A 159 8.46 -16.33 14.48
CA GLN A 159 9.24 -15.44 15.37
C GLN A 159 10.77 -15.51 15.19
N THR A 160 11.21 -15.73 13.95
CA THR A 160 12.61 -15.93 13.56
C THR A 160 12.80 -15.39 12.15
N CYS A 161 13.96 -14.76 11.92
CA CYS A 161 14.32 -14.27 10.59
C CYS A 161 14.92 -15.37 9.71
N GLN A 162 14.93 -15.15 8.40
CA GLN A 162 15.68 -15.99 7.46
C GLN A 162 17.18 -16.02 7.82
N LYS A 163 17.84 -17.15 7.55
CA LYS A 163 19.22 -17.43 7.99
C LYS A 163 20.26 -16.41 7.50
N SER A 164 20.03 -15.81 6.32
CA SER A 164 20.91 -14.80 5.72
C SER A 164 20.85 -13.47 6.46
N TYR A 165 19.74 -13.17 7.14
CA TYR A 165 19.50 -11.92 7.83
C TYR A 165 20.12 -11.93 9.23
N LYS A 166 20.86 -10.86 9.56
CA LYS A 166 21.72 -10.83 10.75
C LYS A 166 21.06 -10.21 11.98
N ILE A 167 20.05 -9.38 11.78
CA ILE A 167 19.33 -8.74 12.88
C ILE A 167 18.35 -9.77 13.47
N PRO A 168 18.38 -10.03 14.79
CA PRO A 168 17.41 -10.91 15.45
C PRO A 168 15.97 -10.41 15.28
N TYR A 169 15.01 -11.33 15.19
CA TYR A 169 13.57 -11.03 14.98
C TYR A 169 13.05 -9.93 15.92
N ALA A 170 13.29 -10.04 17.22
CA ALA A 170 12.81 -9.06 18.20
C ALA A 170 13.44 -7.67 18.03
N GLN A 171 14.65 -7.57 17.46
CA GLN A 171 15.36 -6.31 17.24
C GLN A 171 14.98 -5.66 15.90
N ASP A 172 14.42 -6.42 14.96
CA ASP A 172 13.96 -5.93 13.66
C ASP A 172 12.52 -5.38 13.69
N LYS A 173 11.87 -5.39 14.86
CA LYS A 173 10.50 -4.91 15.03
C LYS A 173 10.42 -3.39 14.90
N HIS A 174 9.68 -2.93 13.89
CA HIS A 174 9.33 -1.53 13.70
C HIS A 174 7.92 -1.26 14.24
N ARG A 175 7.81 -0.29 15.16
CA ARG A 175 6.54 0.04 15.83
C ARG A 175 6.00 1.38 15.40
N GLY A 176 4.67 1.45 15.33
CA GLY A 176 3.93 2.70 15.37
C GLY A 176 3.90 3.26 16.80
N LYS A 177 3.42 4.49 16.92
CA LYS A 177 3.13 5.13 18.22
C LYS A 177 1.64 5.26 18.48
N LEU A 178 0.85 5.45 17.43
CA LEU A 178 -0.61 5.46 17.51
C LEU A 178 -1.23 4.93 16.22
N SER A 179 -2.38 4.29 16.38
CA SER A 179 -3.33 3.83 15.35
C SER A 179 -4.65 4.58 15.54
N TYR A 180 -5.38 4.82 14.45
CA TYR A 180 -6.67 5.51 14.48
C TYR A 180 -7.43 5.35 13.17
N ASN A 181 -8.75 5.49 13.26
CA ASN A 181 -9.62 5.65 12.09
C ASN A 181 -9.62 7.11 11.66
N VAL A 182 -9.70 7.32 10.35
CA VAL A 182 -9.93 8.65 9.75
C VAL A 182 -11.44 8.85 9.63
N ALA A 183 -11.91 10.08 9.85
CA ALA A 183 -13.32 10.40 9.66
C ALA A 183 -13.77 10.13 8.21
N ASP A 184 -15.04 9.73 8.08
CA ASP A 184 -15.75 9.37 6.85
C ASP A 184 -16.11 10.61 6.00
N ASP A 185 -15.14 11.49 5.81
CA ASP A 185 -15.27 12.67 4.96
C ASP A 185 -14.05 12.87 4.06
N VAL A 186 -14.31 13.25 2.81
CA VAL A 186 -13.30 13.48 1.78
C VAL A 186 -12.19 14.40 2.26
N LEU A 187 -12.53 15.48 3.00
CA LEU A 187 -11.56 16.49 3.39
C LEU A 187 -10.62 15.97 4.48
N SER A 188 -11.11 15.17 5.43
CA SER A 188 -10.30 14.52 6.46
C SER A 188 -9.34 13.50 5.85
N ILE A 189 -9.83 12.65 4.94
CA ILE A 189 -8.97 11.68 4.23
C ILE A 189 -7.90 12.40 3.43
N GLN A 190 -8.25 13.48 2.71
CA GLN A 190 -7.28 14.31 1.98
C GLN A 190 -6.23 14.92 2.91
N LYS A 191 -6.65 15.55 4.02
CA LYS A 191 -5.75 16.17 5.00
C LYS A 191 -4.81 15.14 5.61
N GLU A 192 -5.31 13.96 5.95
CA GLU A 192 -4.53 12.86 6.50
C GLU A 192 -3.43 12.43 5.52
N ILE A 193 -3.81 12.14 4.28
CA ILE A 193 -2.86 11.70 3.24
C ILE A 193 -1.79 12.76 2.99
N MET A 194 -2.19 14.03 2.82
CA MET A 194 -1.25 15.13 2.56
C MET A 194 -0.26 15.35 3.69
N LYS A 195 -0.69 15.19 4.95
CA LYS A 195 0.11 15.54 6.11
C LYS A 195 0.98 14.38 6.59
N TYR A 196 0.45 13.16 6.58
CA TYR A 196 1.09 12.01 7.24
C TYR A 196 1.42 10.85 6.30
N GLY A 197 0.93 10.88 5.05
CA GLY A 197 1.21 9.88 4.02
C GLY A 197 0.03 8.94 3.74
N PRO A 198 0.20 7.94 2.86
CA PRO A 198 -0.85 7.03 2.43
C PRO A 198 -1.65 6.39 3.57
N VAL A 199 -2.92 6.10 3.33
CA VAL A 199 -3.82 5.45 4.30
C VAL A 199 -4.24 4.09 3.77
N GLU A 200 -4.56 3.17 4.67
CA GLU A 200 -5.26 1.94 4.30
C GLU A 200 -6.77 2.22 4.27
N ALA A 201 -7.46 1.63 3.31
CA ALA A 201 -8.91 1.66 3.28
C ALA A 201 -9.48 0.35 2.77
N ALA A 202 -10.74 0.05 3.12
CA ALA A 202 -11.48 -1.06 2.54
C ALA A 202 -12.63 -0.57 1.66
N PHE A 203 -13.02 -1.39 0.69
CA PHE A 203 -14.22 -1.18 -0.12
C PHE A 203 -14.85 -2.50 -0.51
N THR A 204 -16.12 -2.44 -0.90
CA THR A 204 -16.88 -3.58 -1.40
C THR A 204 -16.47 -3.87 -2.84
N VAL A 205 -16.03 -5.09 -3.12
CA VAL A 205 -15.75 -5.55 -4.47
C VAL A 205 -17.01 -6.10 -5.08
N TYR A 206 -17.30 -5.68 -6.31
CA TYR A 206 -18.34 -6.23 -7.16
C TYR A 206 -17.73 -6.99 -8.34
N GLU A 207 -18.50 -7.86 -8.98
CA GLU A 207 -18.03 -8.69 -10.11
C GLU A 207 -17.41 -7.86 -11.24
N ASP A 208 -17.93 -6.65 -11.50
CA ASP A 208 -17.40 -5.75 -12.52
C ASP A 208 -16.01 -5.19 -12.20
N PHE A 209 -15.64 -5.05 -10.92
CA PHE A 209 -14.30 -4.62 -10.51
C PHE A 209 -13.21 -5.60 -10.95
N LEU A 210 -13.52 -6.90 -10.97
CA LEU A 210 -12.58 -7.94 -11.43
C LEU A 210 -12.19 -7.74 -12.91
N ASN A 211 -13.05 -7.06 -13.68
CA ASN A 211 -12.83 -6.73 -15.08
C ASN A 211 -12.20 -5.35 -15.29
N TYR A 212 -11.89 -4.60 -14.22
CA TYR A 212 -11.25 -3.29 -14.32
C TYR A 212 -9.92 -3.38 -15.08
N LYS A 213 -9.69 -2.40 -15.96
CA LYS A 213 -8.44 -2.25 -16.72
C LYS A 213 -7.87 -0.84 -16.65
N SER A 214 -8.71 0.19 -16.73
CA SER A 214 -8.30 1.60 -16.67
C SER A 214 -9.47 2.54 -16.41
N GLY A 215 -9.18 3.82 -16.15
CA GLY A 215 -10.19 4.86 -15.93
C GLY A 215 -10.66 4.94 -14.48
N ILE A 216 -11.75 5.68 -14.24
CA ILE A 216 -12.33 5.83 -12.89
C ILE A 216 -13.41 4.76 -12.69
N TYR A 217 -13.13 3.81 -11.82
CA TYR A 217 -14.08 2.78 -11.41
C TYR A 217 -15.27 3.40 -10.68
N LYS A 218 -16.44 2.90 -11.06
CA LYS A 218 -17.72 3.06 -10.40
C LYS A 218 -18.46 1.75 -10.65
N HIS A 219 -19.12 1.21 -9.64
CA HIS A 219 -19.94 0.03 -9.82
C HIS A 219 -21.10 0.29 -10.78
N LEU A 220 -21.27 -0.57 -11.76
CA LEU A 220 -22.32 -0.52 -12.79
C LEU A 220 -23.13 -1.81 -12.84
N THR A 221 -22.49 -2.98 -12.67
CA THR A 221 -23.11 -4.28 -12.90
C THR A 221 -22.52 -5.37 -12.01
N GLY A 222 -23.30 -6.41 -11.73
CA GLY A 222 -22.85 -7.59 -11.00
C GLY A 222 -23.09 -7.53 -9.49
N GLY A 223 -23.02 -8.69 -8.84
CA GLY A 223 -23.22 -8.83 -7.40
C GLY A 223 -21.98 -8.47 -6.57
N PRO A 224 -22.14 -8.24 -5.25
CA PRO A 224 -21.01 -8.12 -4.34
C PRO A 224 -20.29 -9.48 -4.21
N VAL A 225 -18.96 -9.47 -4.26
CA VAL A 225 -18.10 -10.67 -4.14
C VAL A 225 -17.26 -10.70 -2.87
N GLY A 226 -17.22 -9.59 -2.12
CA GLY A 226 -16.54 -9.50 -0.83
C GLY A 226 -16.02 -8.10 -0.52
N GLY A 227 -15.24 -7.99 0.55
CA GLY A 227 -14.48 -6.78 0.88
C GLY A 227 -13.03 -6.90 0.39
N HIS A 228 -12.42 -5.78 0.05
CA HIS A 228 -11.01 -5.70 -0.33
C HIS A 228 -10.35 -4.49 0.31
N ALA A 229 -9.14 -4.70 0.82
CA ALA A 229 -8.36 -3.66 1.46
C ALA A 229 -7.22 -3.22 0.56
N ILE A 230 -6.97 -1.92 0.56
CA ILE A 230 -6.11 -1.24 -0.39
C ILE A 230 -5.38 -0.09 0.29
N ARG A 231 -4.49 0.55 -0.45
CA ARG A 231 -3.78 1.74 0.01
C ARG A 231 -4.10 2.96 -0.86
N ILE A 232 -4.74 3.96 -0.27
CA ILE A 232 -5.02 5.24 -0.94
C ILE A 232 -3.77 6.12 -0.84
N ILE A 233 -3.24 6.50 -2.00
CA ILE A 233 -1.98 7.27 -2.10
C ILE A 233 -2.20 8.72 -2.52
N GLY A 234 -3.39 9.08 -2.98
CA GLY A 234 -3.70 10.41 -3.45
C GLY A 234 -5.08 10.51 -4.07
N TRP A 235 -5.33 11.62 -4.75
CA TRP A 235 -6.59 11.90 -5.44
C TRP A 235 -6.37 12.84 -6.62
N GLY A 236 -7.37 12.94 -7.47
CA GLY A 236 -7.36 13.89 -8.57
C GLY A 236 -8.75 14.20 -9.10
N VAL A 237 -8.77 14.81 -10.27
CA VAL A 237 -9.96 15.05 -11.09
C VAL A 237 -9.59 14.76 -12.53
N GLU A 238 -10.34 13.88 -13.20
CA GLU A 238 -10.18 13.58 -14.63
C GLU A 238 -11.50 13.93 -15.33
N LYS A 239 -11.47 14.81 -16.34
CA LYS A 239 -12.67 15.23 -17.09
C LYS A 239 -13.84 15.66 -16.19
N LYS A 240 -13.53 16.41 -15.11
CA LYS A 240 -14.47 16.86 -14.05
C LYS A 240 -14.95 15.77 -13.08
N THR A 241 -14.53 14.52 -13.23
CA THR A 241 -14.85 13.43 -12.30
C THR A 241 -13.77 13.31 -11.23
N PRO A 242 -14.09 13.54 -9.95
CA PRO A 242 -13.15 13.35 -8.86
C PRO A 242 -12.86 11.87 -8.61
N TYR A 243 -11.60 11.53 -8.28
CA TYR A 243 -11.22 10.16 -7.95
C TYR A 243 -10.23 10.08 -6.78
N TRP A 244 -10.19 8.93 -6.13
CA TRP A 244 -9.06 8.46 -5.30
C TRP A 244 -8.09 7.67 -6.17
N LEU A 245 -6.79 7.89 -5.99
CA LEU A 245 -5.72 7.09 -6.61
C LEU A 245 -5.27 6.04 -5.62
N ILE A 246 -5.36 4.78 -6.02
CA ILE A 246 -5.20 3.65 -5.12
C ILE A 246 -4.15 2.68 -5.68
N ALA A 247 -3.24 2.25 -4.80
CA ALA A 247 -2.36 1.12 -5.07
C ALA A 247 -3.10 -0.17 -4.68
N ASN A 248 -3.23 -1.08 -5.65
CA ASN A 248 -3.79 -2.39 -5.40
C ASN A 248 -2.67 -3.38 -5.03
N SER A 249 -3.04 -4.40 -4.27
CA SER A 249 -2.22 -5.57 -4.05
C SER A 249 -2.66 -6.68 -5.01
N TRP A 250 -2.65 -6.44 -6.34
CA TRP A 250 -2.73 -7.50 -7.38
C TRP A 250 -1.62 -7.48 -8.47
N ASN A 251 -0.40 -7.08 -8.09
CA ASN A 251 0.80 -7.02 -8.95
C ASN A 251 0.69 -5.91 -10.03
N GLU A 252 1.79 -5.67 -10.74
CA GLU A 252 1.88 -4.57 -11.71
C GLU A 252 1.17 -4.81 -13.05
N ASP A 253 0.83 -6.05 -13.40
CA ASP A 253 0.12 -6.40 -14.64
C ASP A 253 -1.40 -6.16 -14.52
N TRP A 254 -1.92 -5.95 -13.30
CA TRP A 254 -3.32 -5.61 -13.07
C TRP A 254 -3.60 -4.10 -13.18
N GLY A 255 -4.75 -3.74 -13.76
CA GLY A 255 -5.23 -2.35 -13.80
C GLY A 255 -4.27 -1.38 -14.50
N GLU A 256 -4.10 -0.19 -13.92
CA GLU A 256 -3.21 0.85 -14.40
C GLU A 256 -1.80 0.68 -13.78
N ASN A 257 -1.08 -0.37 -14.20
CA ASN A 257 0.25 -0.72 -13.68
C ASN A 257 0.24 -0.98 -12.16
N GLY A 258 -0.72 -1.78 -11.69
CA GLY A 258 -0.98 -2.09 -10.27
C GLY A 258 -1.82 -1.05 -9.53
N TYR A 259 -2.19 0.05 -10.18
CA TYR A 259 -3.05 1.08 -9.61
C TYR A 259 -4.47 1.03 -10.19
N PHE A 260 -5.39 1.68 -9.49
CA PHE A 260 -6.69 2.04 -10.05
C PHE A 260 -7.16 3.37 -9.49
N LYS A 261 -8.17 3.92 -10.16
CA LYS A 261 -8.91 5.08 -9.71
C LYS A 261 -10.33 4.66 -9.39
N ILE A 262 -10.91 5.19 -8.31
CA ILE A 262 -12.31 4.99 -7.94
C ILE A 262 -12.98 6.34 -7.67
N LEU A 263 -14.27 6.45 -7.98
CA LEU A 263 -15.06 7.66 -7.78
C LEU A 263 -14.97 8.15 -6.32
N ARG A 264 -14.64 9.43 -6.14
CA ARG A 264 -14.46 10.07 -4.82
C ARG A 264 -15.60 11.02 -4.49
N GLY A 265 -15.99 11.07 -3.22
CA GLY A 265 -16.98 11.98 -2.65
C GLY A 265 -18.42 11.51 -2.75
N TYR A 266 -18.60 10.22 -3.02
CA TYR A 266 -19.88 9.54 -3.07
C TYR A 266 -19.88 8.27 -2.21
N ASP A 267 -18.83 8.08 -1.40
CA ASP A 267 -18.54 6.83 -0.70
C ASP A 267 -18.74 5.59 -1.60
N GLU A 268 -18.21 5.68 -2.82
CA GLU A 268 -18.39 4.65 -3.84
C GLU A 268 -17.87 3.30 -3.31
N CYS A 269 -18.75 2.30 -3.28
CA CYS A 269 -18.47 0.98 -2.72
C CYS A 269 -18.02 1.01 -1.23
N GLY A 270 -18.28 2.08 -0.49
CA GLY A 270 -17.84 2.23 0.90
C GLY A 270 -16.36 2.64 1.07
N ILE A 271 -15.70 3.11 0.01
CA ILE A 271 -14.26 3.43 0.00
C ILE A 271 -13.83 4.51 1.01
N GLU A 272 -14.75 5.35 1.47
CA GLU A 272 -14.51 6.42 2.44
C GLU A 272 -14.94 6.02 3.86
N SER A 273 -15.65 4.90 4.02
CA SER A 273 -16.23 4.44 5.28
C SER A 273 -15.26 3.72 6.23
N GLU A 274 -14.25 3.02 5.71
CA GLU A 274 -13.30 2.26 6.53
C GLU A 274 -11.85 2.65 6.21
N VAL A 275 -11.46 3.86 6.60
CA VAL A 275 -10.11 4.39 6.41
C VAL A 275 -9.33 4.34 7.72
N THR A 276 -8.22 3.60 7.74
CA THR A 276 -7.37 3.39 8.93
C THR A 276 -5.95 3.86 8.67
N ALA A 277 -5.34 4.44 9.71
CA ALA A 277 -4.00 4.98 9.65
C ALA A 277 -3.29 4.93 11.01
N GLY A 278 -2.05 5.43 11.02
CA GLY A 278 -1.24 5.53 12.21
C GLY A 278 -0.02 6.42 12.03
N ARG A 279 0.71 6.67 13.11
CA ARG A 279 1.90 7.54 13.13
C ARG A 279 3.03 6.92 13.93
N VAL A 280 4.27 7.29 13.58
CA VAL A 280 5.48 6.84 14.27
C VAL A 280 5.93 7.79 15.40
N ASN A 281 5.36 8.99 15.50
CA ASN A 281 5.74 10.02 16.49
C ASN A 281 4.59 10.91 16.95
#